data_AF-X0UGZ6-F1
#
_entry.id   AF-X0UGZ6-F1
#
_cell.length_a   1.000
_cell.length_b   1.000
_cell.length_c   1.000
_cell.angle_alpha   90.00
_cell.angle_beta   90.00
_cell.angle_gamma   90.00
#
_symmetry.space_group_name_H-M   'P 1'
#
loop_
_entity.id
_entity.type
_entity.pdbx_description
1 polymer ?
#
loop_
_entity_poly.entity_id
_entity_poly.type
_entity_poly.pdbx_seq_one_letter_code
_entity_poly.pdbx_strand_id
1 'polypeptide(L)' 'MGELMICLVTGCPRSGTSMTMQMLKAGGFPVLHGGIREEPDYGNPRGYLEYLPAFRYEVEPSWLDA' A
#
# COMPACT_ATOMS: atom_id res chain seq x y z
N MET A 1 24.55 9.33 4.45
CA MET A 1 23.75 8.20 4.96
C MET A 1 22.30 8.67 4.81
N GLY A 2 21.59 8.19 3.80
CA GLY A 2 20.22 8.64 3.53
C GLY A 2 19.27 8.00 4.54
N GLU A 3 18.35 8.80 5.10
CA GLU A 3 17.29 8.24 5.94
C GLU A 3 16.37 7.34 5.11
N LEU A 4 16.01 6.19 5.67
CA LEU A 4 15.00 5.31 5.10
C LEU A 4 13.64 5.99 5.29
N MET A 5 13.07 6.50 4.20
CA MET A 5 11.74 7.11 4.22
C MET A 5 10.67 6.04 3.92
N ILE A 6 9.85 5.75 4.93
CA ILE A 6 8.67 4.87 4.78
C ILE A 6 7.43 5.75 4.67
N CYS A 7 6.65 5.56 3.61
CA CYS A 7 5.40 6.28 3.39
C CYS A 7 4.22 5.32 3.51
N LEU A 8 3.33 5.58 4.47
CA LEU A 8 2.11 4.81 4.66
C LEU A 8 0.93 5.53 3.99
N VAL A 9 0.32 4.88 3.01
CA VAL A 9 -0.89 5.40 2.33
C VAL A 9 -2.13 4.80 2.98
N THR A 10 -2.92 5.63 3.67
CA THR A 10 -4.13 5.20 4.39
C THR A 10 -5.36 6.03 3.98
N GLY A 11 -6.55 5.53 4.29
CA GLY A 11 -7.81 6.23 4.04
C GLY A 11 -9.04 5.32 4.15
N CYS A 12 -10.23 5.93 4.22
CA CYS A 12 -11.50 5.19 4.24
C CYS A 12 -11.72 4.39 2.93
N PRO A 13 -12.59 3.36 2.94
CA PRO A 13 -12.94 2.63 1.72
C PRO A 13 -13.36 3.59 0.58
N ARG A 14 -12.85 3.35 -0.63
CA ARG A 14 -13.10 4.16 -1.85
C ARG A 14 -12.55 5.60 -1.81
N SER A 15 -11.65 5.94 -0.88
CA SER A 15 -10.97 7.26 -0.82
C SER A 15 -9.87 7.46 -1.88
N GLY A 16 -9.56 6.43 -2.68
CA GLY A 16 -8.56 6.52 -3.75
C GLY A 16 -7.14 6.09 -3.35
N THR A 17 -6.95 5.47 -2.18
CA THR A 17 -5.64 4.96 -1.72
C THR A 17 -4.98 4.02 -2.74
N SER A 18 -5.74 3.13 -3.37
CA SER A 18 -5.22 2.25 -4.43
C SER A 18 -4.75 3.03 -5.66
N MET A 19 -5.45 4.12 -6.02
CA MET A 19 -5.03 4.98 -7.13
C MET A 19 -3.71 5.70 -6.80
N THR A 20 -3.57 6.23 -5.57
CA THR A 20 -2.33 6.84 -5.09
C THR A 20 -1.16 5.85 -5.13
N MET A 21 -1.35 4.64 -4.60
CA MET A 21 -0.35 3.57 -4.65
C MET A 21 0.03 3.18 -6.09
N GLN A 22 -0.94 3.11 -7.00
CA GLN A 22 -0.69 2.86 -8.43
C GLN A 22 0.13 3.99 -9.07
N MET A 23 -0.15 5.26 -8.74
CA MET A 23 0.62 6.40 -9.23
C MET A 23 2.06 6.39 -8.72
N LEU A 24 2.28 6.07 -7.44
CA LEU A 24 3.62 5.92 -6.87
C LEU A 24 4.41 4.82 -7.58
N LYS A 25 3.78 3.64 -7.77
CA LYS A 25 4.37 2.54 -8.54
C LYS A 25 4.74 2.97 -9.96
N ALA A 26 3.85 3.68 -10.65
CA ALA A 26 4.10 4.20 -12.00
C ALA A 26 5.21 5.26 -12.03
N GLY A 27 5.38 6.02 -10.94
CA GLY A 27 6.47 6.97 -10.74
C GLY A 27 7.82 6.32 -10.37
N GLY A 28 7.90 4.99 -10.32
CA GLY A 28 9.13 4.26 -10.03
C GLY A 28 9.41 4.05 -8.54
N PHE A 29 8.46 4.37 -7.65
CA PHE A 29 8.61 4.06 -6.24
C PHE A 29 8.36 2.56 -6.00
N PRO A 30 9.20 1.90 -5.19
CA PRO A 30 8.89 0.56 -4.71
C PRO A 30 7.63 0.61 -3.85
N VAL A 31 6.72 -0.33 -4.06
CA VAL A 31 5.48 -0.43 -3.30
C VAL A 31 5.40 -1.81 -2.65
N LEU A 32 5.18 -1.83 -1.34
CA LEU A 32 4.87 -3.04 -0.60
C LEU A 32 3.36 -3.29 -0.71
N HIS A 33 2.98 -4.46 -1.20
CA HIS A 33 1.59 -4.93 -1.23
C HIS A 33 1.55 -6.44 -0.98
N GLY A 34 0.38 -6.95 -0.61
CA GLY A 34 0.16 -8.36 -0.31
C GLY A 34 -1.07 -8.50 0.57
N GLY A 35 -2.14 -9.11 0.05
CA GLY A 35 -3.39 -9.17 0.80
C GLY A 35 -4.55 -9.88 0.11
N ILE A 36 -5.76 -9.60 0.62
CA ILE A 36 -6.99 -10.36 0.36
C ILE A 36 -7.71 -9.91 -0.92
N ARG A 37 -7.40 -8.71 -1.44
CA ARG A 37 -8.14 -8.05 -2.52
C ARG A 37 -7.26 -7.58 -3.67
N GLU A 38 -6.27 -8.36 -4.10
CA GLU A 38 -5.44 -7.96 -5.24
C GLU A 38 -6.22 -7.99 -6.58
N GLU A 39 -7.31 -8.74 -6.63
CA GLU A 39 -8.11 -8.97 -7.83
C GLU A 39 -8.78 -7.67 -8.33
N PRO A 40 -8.64 -7.34 -9.62
CA PRO A 40 -9.39 -6.25 -10.25
C PRO A 40 -10.90 -6.46 -10.22
N ASP A 41 -11.64 -5.36 -10.13
CA ASP A 41 -13.10 -5.34 -10.26
C ASP A 41 -13.58 -4.13 -11.11
N TYR A 42 -14.89 -4.03 -11.32
CA TYR A 42 -15.49 -2.89 -12.06
C TYR A 42 -15.14 -1.52 -11.48
N GLY A 43 -15.01 -1.43 -10.15
CA GLY A 43 -14.69 -0.20 -9.44
C GLY A 43 -13.19 0.09 -9.32
N ASN A 44 -12.31 -0.87 -9.60
CA ASN A 44 -10.85 -0.72 -9.66
C ASN A 44 -10.27 -1.75 -10.65
N PRO A 45 -10.20 -1.42 -11.95
CA PRO A 45 -9.75 -2.37 -12.99
C PRO A 45 -8.26 -2.68 -12.94
N ARG A 46 -7.50 -1.99 -12.07
CA ARG A 46 -6.07 -2.21 -11.84
C ARG A 46 -5.78 -2.97 -10.55
N GLY A 47 -6.81 -3.43 -9.85
CA GLY A 47 -6.66 -4.16 -8.59
C GLY A 47 -6.19 -3.29 -7.43
N TYR A 48 -6.24 -3.83 -6.23
CA TYR A 48 -5.91 -3.11 -5.00
C TYR A 48 -4.49 -3.46 -4.53
N LEU A 49 -3.84 -2.49 -3.89
CA LEU A 49 -2.47 -2.59 -3.39
C LEU A 49 -2.50 -2.51 -1.86
N GLU A 50 -3.24 -3.44 -1.24
CA GLU A 50 -3.38 -3.53 0.21
C GLU A 50 -2.26 -4.37 0.80
N TYR A 51 -1.83 -4.03 2.02
CA TYR A 51 -0.91 -4.84 2.80
C TYR A 51 -1.47 -4.99 4.22
N LEU A 52 -1.97 -6.19 4.55
CA LEU A 52 -2.68 -6.40 5.82
C LEU A 52 -1.83 -6.09 7.06
N PRO A 53 -0.53 -6.44 7.13
CA PRO A 53 0.27 -6.12 8.31
C PRO A 53 0.40 -4.62 8.57
N ALA A 54 0.33 -3.79 7.52
CA ALA A 54 0.33 -2.34 7.66
C ALA A 54 -0.91 -1.78 8.39
N PHE A 55 -2.00 -2.53 8.54
CA PHE A 55 -3.15 -2.10 9.34
C PHE A 55 -2.87 -2.11 10.84
N ARG A 56 -1.88 -2.88 11.30
CA ARG A 56 -1.50 -3.01 12.71
C ARG A 56 -0.08 -2.49 12.97
N TYR A 57 0.37 -1.50 12.19
CA TYR A 57 1.74 -0.98 12.26
C TYR A 57 2.14 -0.48 13.66
N GLU A 58 1.18 0.02 14.45
CA GLU A 58 1.44 0.49 15.82
C GLU A 58 1.70 -0.64 16.82
N VAL A 59 1.28 -1.86 16.50
CA VAL A 59 1.33 -3.03 17.41
C VAL A 59 2.37 -4.05 16.94
N GLU A 60 2.51 -4.23 15.62
CA GLU A 60 3.40 -5.21 15.00
C GLU A 60 4.20 -4.57 13.85
N PRO A 61 5.26 -3.80 14.16
CA PRO A 61 6.09 -3.13 13.16
C PRO A 61 7.15 -4.04 12.54
N SER A 62 7.16 -5.34 12.86
CA SER A 62 8.24 -6.28 12.47
C SER A 62 8.47 -6.40 10.96
N TRP A 63 7.50 -5.97 10.13
CA TRP A 63 7.60 -5.90 8.68
C TRP A 63 8.32 -4.64 8.16
N LEU A 64 8.59 -3.65 9.01
CA LEU A 64 9.31 -2.42 8.66
C LEU A 64 10.84 -2.61 8.59
N ASP A 65 11.36 -3.62 9.30
CA ASP A 65 12.79 -3.92 9.40
C ASP A 65 13.26 -5.00 8.39
N ALA A 66 12.36 -5.49 7.53
CA ALA A 66 12.60 -6.59 6.59
C ALA A 66 13.22 -6.16 5.25
#